data_AF-A0A833ZJ32-F1
#
_entry.id   AF-A0A833ZJ32-F1
#
_cell.length_a   1.000
_cell.length_b   1.000
_cell.length_c   1.000
_cell.angle_alpha   90.00
_cell.angle_beta   90.00
_cell.angle_gamma   90.00
#
_symmetry.space_group_name_H-M   'P 1'
#
loop_
_entity.id
_entity.type
_entity.pdbx_description
1 polymer ?
#
loop_
_entity_poly.entity_id
_entity_poly.type
_entity_poly.pdbx_seq_one_letter_code
_entity_poly.pdbx_strand_id
1 'polypeptide(L)'
;MCSRTGPGPVTIALDSLSWLLLHLPCTTVCQTLHALSHQDSRPGDSSPVEHVHVLGLLHGELHGPGPMGTLSALARTEVTLSGTRSQASAHILYRRPQQRPTHETHWFSILSDFGVDLQGVSPLKSQPHPDPLTPPVSKSAGARTREWSLGSGENKNTGWG
;
A
#
# COMPACT_ATOMS: atom_id res chain seq x y z
N MET A 1 -7.95 43.52 -17.12
CA MET A 1 -8.83 42.39 -16.76
C MET A 1 -7.96 41.35 -16.08
N CYS A 2 -8.07 41.20 -14.76
CA CYS A 2 -7.22 40.28 -14.00
C CYS A 2 -7.80 38.86 -14.09
N SER A 3 -7.10 37.93 -14.74
CA SER A 3 -7.47 36.52 -14.73
C SER A 3 -7.11 35.92 -13.38
N ARG A 4 -8.12 35.50 -12.60
CA ARG A 4 -7.92 34.70 -11.40
C ARG A 4 -7.42 33.32 -11.85
N THR A 5 -6.14 33.03 -11.62
CA THR A 5 -5.63 31.66 -11.69
C THR A 5 -6.50 30.79 -10.78
N GLY A 6 -7.08 29.72 -11.33
CA GLY A 6 -7.95 28.81 -10.57
C GLY A 6 -7.24 28.23 -9.34
N PRO A 7 -7.98 27.69 -8.36
CA PRO A 7 -7.38 26.98 -7.22
C PRO A 7 -6.48 25.86 -7.72
N GLY A 8 -5.25 25.80 -7.22
CA GLY A 8 -4.32 24.70 -7.49
C GLY A 8 -4.73 23.44 -6.72
N PRO A 9 -4.10 22.28 -6.99
CA PRO A 9 -4.38 21.06 -6.26
C PRO A 9 -4.12 21.24 -4.76
N VAL A 10 -5.06 20.80 -3.92
CA VAL A 10 -4.95 20.86 -2.46
C VAL A 10 -4.46 19.53 -1.93
N THR A 11 -3.48 19.54 -1.04
CA THR A 11 -3.02 18.33 -0.34
C THR A 11 -3.40 18.40 1.13
N ILE A 12 -4.13 17.41 1.62
CA ILE A 12 -4.46 17.20 3.02
C ILE A 12 -3.49 16.15 3.58
N ALA A 13 -2.67 16.55 4.55
CA ALA A 13 -1.77 15.65 5.27
C ALA A 13 -2.37 15.24 6.62
N LEU A 14 -2.54 13.94 6.82
CA LEU A 14 -2.98 13.32 8.07
C LEU A 14 -1.76 12.68 8.74
N ASP A 15 -1.41 13.19 9.91
CA ASP A 15 -0.23 12.82 10.68
C ASP A 15 -0.30 11.40 11.26
N SER A 16 -1.50 10.90 11.58
CA SER A 16 -1.66 9.54 12.10
C SER A 16 -3.04 8.95 11.81
N LEU A 17 -3.13 8.16 10.73
CA LEU A 17 -4.28 7.28 10.49
C LEU A 17 -4.41 6.20 11.58
N SER A 18 -3.29 5.83 12.22
CA SER A 18 -3.32 4.88 13.33
C SER A 18 -4.15 5.37 14.49
N TRP A 19 -4.06 6.65 14.83
CA TRP A 19 -4.89 7.22 15.90
C TRP A 19 -6.38 7.14 15.55
N LEU A 20 -6.75 7.45 14.31
CA LEU A 20 -8.15 7.33 13.85
C LEU A 20 -8.65 5.89 13.91
N LEU A 21 -7.86 4.92 13.46
CA LEU A 21 -8.23 3.50 13.49
C LEU A 21 -8.37 2.92 14.91
N LEU A 22 -7.72 3.53 15.91
CA LEU A 22 -7.88 3.15 17.32
C LEU A 22 -9.17 3.68 17.94
N HIS A 23 -9.75 4.75 17.39
CA HIS A 23 -10.90 5.44 17.99
C HIS A 23 -12.17 5.36 17.13
N LEU A 24 -12.05 5.02 15.84
CA LEU A 24 -13.14 4.97 14.88
C LEU A 24 -13.15 3.62 14.14
N PRO A 25 -14.33 3.14 13.70
CA PRO A 25 -14.40 1.96 12.85
C PRO A 25 -13.59 2.14 11.56
N CYS A 26 -12.87 1.08 11.14
CA CYS A 26 -12.10 1.11 9.89
C CYS A 26 -12.97 1.51 8.68
N THR A 27 -14.22 1.06 8.64
CA THR A 27 -15.18 1.42 7.59
C THR A 27 -15.44 2.92 7.53
N THR A 28 -15.62 3.58 8.67
CA THR A 28 -15.82 5.03 8.76
C THR A 28 -14.59 5.77 8.24
N VAL A 29 -13.39 5.39 8.68
CA VAL A 29 -12.13 6.00 8.22
C VAL A 29 -11.98 5.84 6.71
N CYS A 30 -12.18 4.63 6.19
CA CYS A 30 -12.13 4.33 4.76
C CYS A 30 -13.12 5.15 3.93
N GLN A 31 -14.37 5.26 4.38
CA GLN A 31 -15.40 6.05 3.72
C GLN A 31 -15.07 7.54 3.71
N THR A 32 -14.58 8.08 4.83
CA THR A 32 -14.18 9.49 4.91
C THR A 32 -13.01 9.79 3.98
N LEU A 33 -11.96 8.96 3.96
CA LEU A 33 -10.82 9.12 3.06
C LEU A 33 -11.24 9.04 1.59
N HIS A 34 -12.11 8.09 1.24
CA HIS A 34 -12.66 7.98 -0.11
C HIS A 34 -13.48 9.21 -0.50
N ALA A 35 -14.34 9.70 0.39
CA ALA A 35 -15.15 10.89 0.15
C ALA A 35 -14.28 12.12 -0.05
N LEU A 36 -13.26 12.32 0.78
CA LEU A 36 -12.31 13.44 0.68
C LEU A 36 -11.57 13.45 -0.67
N SER A 37 -11.20 12.29 -1.22
CA SER A 37 -10.50 12.22 -2.51
C SER A 37 -11.42 12.33 -3.73
N HIS A 38 -12.75 12.34 -3.55
CA HIS A 38 -13.75 12.33 -4.63
C HIS A 38 -14.77 13.48 -4.52
N GLN A 39 -14.50 14.52 -3.71
CA GLN A 39 -15.46 15.61 -3.48
C GLN A 39 -15.83 16.40 -4.77
N ASP A 40 -15.09 16.23 -5.86
CA ASP A 40 -15.21 17.06 -7.07
C ASP A 40 -15.84 16.36 -8.28
N SER A 41 -16.21 15.09 -8.17
CA SER A 41 -16.92 14.38 -9.24
C SER A 41 -18.44 14.52 -9.12
N ARG A 42 -18.96 15.76 -9.14
CA ARG A 42 -20.39 16.00 -9.40
C ARG A 42 -20.64 16.02 -10.91
N PRO A 43 -21.57 15.21 -11.45
CA PRO A 43 -21.89 15.23 -12.86
C PRO A 43 -22.72 16.50 -13.14
N GLY A 44 -22.07 17.57 -13.62
CA GLY A 44 -22.79 18.75 -14.10
C GLY A 44 -22.09 20.10 -13.94
N ASP A 45 -21.01 20.18 -13.15
CA ASP A 45 -20.31 21.44 -12.93
C ASP A 45 -19.02 21.47 -13.77
N SER A 46 -18.96 22.36 -14.75
CA SER A 46 -17.83 22.53 -15.68
C SER A 46 -16.63 23.27 -15.05
N SER A 47 -16.57 23.31 -13.72
CA SER A 47 -15.48 23.91 -12.98
C SER A 47 -14.24 22.99 -13.00
N PRO A 48 -13.01 23.54 -13.06
CA PRO A 48 -11.81 22.73 -13.04
C PRO A 48 -11.76 21.94 -11.73
N VAL A 49 -11.90 20.62 -11.85
CA VAL A 49 -11.88 19.63 -10.76
C VAL A 49 -10.72 19.93 -9.82
N GLU A 50 -11.01 20.40 -8.61
CA GLU A 50 -10.02 20.62 -7.56
C GLU A 50 -9.54 19.24 -7.10
N HIS A 51 -8.39 18.78 -7.57
CA HIS A 51 -7.92 17.45 -7.19
C HIS A 51 -7.38 17.51 -5.76
N VAL A 52 -8.17 17.01 -4.80
CA VAL A 52 -7.72 16.83 -3.42
C VAL A 52 -6.86 15.58 -3.30
N HIS A 53 -5.60 15.78 -2.91
CA HIS A 53 -4.68 14.70 -2.56
C HIS A 53 -4.71 14.47 -1.05
N VAL A 54 -4.95 13.23 -0.63
CA VAL A 54 -4.88 12.86 0.79
C VAL A 54 -3.63 12.04 1.01
N LEU A 55 -2.75 12.52 1.89
CA LEU A 55 -1.56 11.82 2.36
C LEU A 55 -1.80 11.44 3.82
N GLY A 56 -1.63 10.16 4.18
CA GLY A 56 -1.82 9.70 5.55
C GLY A 56 -0.68 8.81 6.01
N LEU A 57 -0.17 9.05 7.21
CA LEU A 57 0.83 8.19 7.83
C LEU A 57 0.16 7.08 8.64
N LEU A 58 0.63 5.86 8.46
CA LEU A 58 0.08 4.66 9.10
C LEU A 58 1.23 3.83 9.69
N HIS A 59 1.13 3.55 10.99
CA HIS A 59 2.08 2.68 11.68
C HIS A 59 1.64 1.23 11.53
N GLY A 60 2.29 0.48 10.64
CA GLY A 60 1.88 -0.88 10.26
C GLY A 60 1.93 -1.90 11.41
N GLU A 61 2.74 -1.65 12.43
CA GLU A 61 2.89 -2.53 13.60
C GLU A 61 1.74 -2.42 14.62
N LEU A 62 0.86 -1.42 14.49
CA LEU A 62 -0.30 -1.25 15.36
C LEU A 62 -1.58 -1.92 14.84
N HIS A 63 -1.59 -2.40 13.59
CA HIS A 63 -2.81 -2.84 12.91
C HIS A 63 -2.68 -4.25 12.33
N GLY A 64 -3.76 -5.01 12.40
CA GLY A 64 -3.85 -6.31 11.76
C GLY A 64 -3.97 -6.21 10.23
N PRO A 65 -3.89 -7.35 9.51
CA PRO A 65 -3.94 -7.38 8.05
C PRO A 65 -5.24 -6.84 7.44
N GLY A 66 -6.36 -6.86 8.17
CA GLY A 66 -7.65 -6.37 7.67
C GLY A 66 -7.68 -4.86 7.41
N PRO A 67 -7.52 -4.01 8.45
CA PRO A 67 -7.45 -2.56 8.27
C PRO A 67 -6.32 -2.12 7.33
N MET A 68 -5.15 -2.75 7.45
CA MET A 68 -4.00 -2.50 6.58
C MET A 68 -4.35 -2.75 5.10
N GLY A 69 -4.91 -3.91 4.78
CA GLY A 69 -5.29 -4.25 3.41
C GLY A 69 -6.38 -3.35 2.84
N THR A 70 -7.32 -2.93 3.67
CA THR A 70 -8.42 -2.04 3.22
C THR A 70 -7.90 -0.63 2.91
N LEU A 71 -7.05 -0.06 3.77
CA LEU A 71 -6.44 1.25 3.50
C LEU A 71 -5.48 1.18 2.31
N SER A 72 -4.69 0.11 2.20
CA SER A 72 -3.81 -0.16 1.06
C SER A 72 -4.60 -0.20 -0.26
N ALA A 73 -5.77 -0.83 -0.29
CA ALA A 73 -6.63 -0.90 -1.47
C ALA A 73 -7.23 0.46 -1.87
N LEU A 74 -7.45 1.37 -0.93
CA LEU A 74 -7.89 2.74 -1.21
C LEU A 74 -6.75 3.62 -1.75
N ALA A 75 -5.50 3.34 -1.38
CA ALA A 75 -4.36 4.16 -1.72
C ALA A 75 -3.93 3.97 -3.20
N ARG A 76 -3.87 5.08 -3.94
CA ARG A 76 -3.26 5.11 -5.29
C ARG A 76 -1.75 4.87 -5.24
N THR A 77 -1.11 5.40 -4.21
CA THR A 77 0.32 5.19 -3.94
C THR A 77 0.46 4.79 -2.50
N GLU A 78 1.14 3.69 -2.26
CA GLU A 78 1.50 3.21 -0.93
C GLU A 78 3.02 3.21 -0.82
N VAL A 79 3.54 3.82 0.26
CA VAL A 79 4.97 3.89 0.53
C VAL A 79 5.22 3.23 1.87
N THR A 80 5.93 2.11 1.83
CA THR A 80 6.33 1.38 3.04
C THR A 80 7.80 1.64 3.31
N LEU A 81 8.08 2.25 4.46
CA LEU A 81 9.44 2.56 4.91
C LEU A 81 9.97 1.46 5.82
N SER A 82 11.24 1.12 5.67
CA SER A 82 11.94 0.12 6.47
C SER A 82 13.41 0.47 6.66
N GLY A 83 14.06 -0.14 7.65
CA GLY A 83 15.48 0.03 7.92
C GLY A 83 15.81 1.04 9.02
N THR A 84 17.03 1.58 8.98
CA THR A 84 17.57 2.49 10.00
C THR A 84 17.97 3.81 9.35
N ARG A 85 18.28 4.84 10.16
CA ARG A 85 18.62 6.18 9.66
C ARG A 85 19.75 6.19 8.62
N SER A 86 20.78 5.35 8.79
CA SER A 86 21.94 5.27 7.89
C SER A 86 21.70 4.40 6.65
N GLN A 87 20.68 3.55 6.68
CA GLN A 87 20.36 2.60 5.62
C GLN A 87 18.88 2.24 5.70
N ALA A 88 18.07 2.95 4.92
CA ALA A 88 16.63 2.79 4.84
C ALA A 88 16.20 2.41 3.41
N SER A 89 15.03 1.82 3.30
CA SER A 89 14.36 1.55 2.03
C SER A 89 12.94 2.07 2.04
N ALA A 90 12.52 2.57 0.88
CA ALA A 90 11.13 2.88 0.56
C ALA A 90 10.65 1.90 -0.51
N HIS A 91 9.65 1.09 -0.17
CA HIS A 91 8.94 0.22 -1.09
C HIS A 91 7.69 0.95 -1.56
N ILE A 92 7.62 1.27 -2.85
CA ILE A 92 6.55 2.08 -3.41
C ILE A 92 5.68 1.20 -4.29
N LEU A 93 4.39 1.16 -3.99
CA LEU A 93 3.38 0.49 -4.79
C LEU A 93 2.47 1.53 -5.43
N TYR A 94 2.52 1.61 -6.75
CA TYR A 94 1.65 2.48 -7.54
C TYR A 94 0.49 1.68 -8.13
N ARG A 95 -0.70 2.25 -8.01
CA ARG A 95 -1.95 1.72 -8.59
C ARG A 95 -2.52 2.76 -9.53
N ARG A 96 -2.63 2.40 -10.81
CA ARG A 96 -3.30 3.24 -11.82
C ARG A 96 -4.59 2.55 -12.26
N PRO A 97 -5.65 3.32 -12.55
CA PRO A 97 -6.87 2.74 -13.13
C PRO A 97 -6.54 1.91 -14.37
N GLN A 98 -7.12 0.72 -14.47
CA GLN A 98 -6.99 -0.20 -15.60
C GLN A 98 -5.56 -0.75 -15.85
N GLN A 99 -4.59 -0.50 -14.97
CA GLN A 99 -3.24 -1.06 -15.09
C GLN A 99 -2.91 -1.97 -13.92
N ARG A 100 -2.00 -2.93 -14.18
CA ARG A 100 -1.43 -3.76 -13.13
C ARG A 100 -0.61 -2.86 -12.18
N PRO A 101 -0.70 -3.07 -10.85
CA PRO A 101 0.12 -2.33 -9.91
C PRO A 101 1.62 -2.51 -10.20
N THR A 102 2.39 -1.43 -10.07
CA THR A 102 3.85 -1.43 -10.26
C THR A 102 4.56 -1.20 -8.94
N HIS A 103 5.67 -1.90 -8.72
CA HIS A 103 6.44 -1.83 -7.49
C HIS A 103 7.85 -1.29 -7.76
N GLU A 104 8.28 -0.34 -6.94
CA GLU A 104 9.63 0.22 -6.95
C GLU A 104 10.25 0.10 -5.56
N THR A 105 11.57 0.04 -5.49
CA THR A 105 12.30 0.09 -4.23
C THR A 105 13.44 1.06 -4.35
N HIS A 106 13.46 2.03 -3.44
CA HIS A 106 14.46 3.09 -3.36
C HIS A 106 15.22 2.94 -2.06
N TRP A 107 16.55 2.99 -2.12
CA TRP A 107 17.42 2.96 -0.95
C TRP A 107 17.83 4.38 -0.61
N PHE A 108 17.91 4.71 0.67
CA PHE A 108 18.27 6.06 1.10
C PHE A 108 18.88 6.10 2.49
N SER A 109 19.50 7.22 2.80
CA SER A 109 19.92 7.55 4.16
C SER A 109 19.38 8.92 4.57
N ILE A 110 19.11 9.09 5.86
CA ILE A 110 18.67 10.37 6.44
C ILE A 110 19.88 11.02 7.11
N LEU A 111 20.35 12.10 6.52
CA LEU A 111 21.48 12.89 6.99
C LEU A 111 21.16 13.58 8.32
N SER A 112 22.17 14.05 9.04
CA SER A 112 22.00 14.68 10.37
C SER A 112 21.17 15.96 10.32
N ASP A 113 21.14 16.65 9.18
CA ASP A 113 20.31 17.83 8.89
C ASP A 113 18.88 17.47 8.43
N PHE A 114 18.50 16.19 8.54
CA PHE A 114 17.24 15.62 8.05
C PHE A 114 17.09 15.63 6.52
N GLY A 115 18.18 15.95 5.79
CA GLY A 115 18.26 15.71 4.36
C GLY A 115 18.13 14.22 4.03
N VAL A 116 17.67 13.92 2.82
CA VAL A 116 17.58 12.55 2.31
C VAL A 116 18.60 12.39 1.19
N ASP A 117 19.51 11.43 1.34
CA ASP A 117 20.44 11.02 0.29
C ASP A 117 19.92 9.75 -0.39
N LEU A 118 19.50 9.88 -1.65
CA LEU A 118 18.93 8.80 -2.45
C LEU A 118 20.03 7.98 -3.11
N GLN A 119 20.14 6.72 -2.70
CA GLN A 119 21.01 5.74 -3.32
C GLN A 119 20.22 5.10 -4.46
N GLY A 120 20.76 5.14 -5.69
CA GLY A 120 20.02 4.90 -6.94
C GLY A 120 19.05 3.71 -6.95
N VAL A 121 18.03 3.80 -7.79
CA VAL A 121 17.02 2.75 -7.97
C VAL A 121 17.71 1.47 -8.42
N SER A 122 17.57 0.38 -7.67
CA SER A 122 17.90 -0.94 -8.23
C SER A 122 16.77 -1.30 -9.20
N PRO A 123 17.01 -1.47 -10.51
CA PRO A 123 16.03 -2.07 -11.39
C PRO A 123 15.66 -3.43 -10.80
N LEU A 124 14.38 -3.76 -10.77
CA LEU A 124 13.92 -5.05 -10.27
C LEU A 124 14.70 -6.16 -10.98
N LYS A 125 15.35 -7.02 -10.19
CA LYS A 125 15.55 -8.41 -10.58
C LYS A 125 14.15 -8.96 -10.85
N SER A 126 13.83 -9.21 -12.11
CA SER A 126 12.68 -10.02 -12.47
C SER A 126 12.76 -11.29 -11.64
N GLN A 127 11.77 -11.53 -10.78
CA GLN A 127 11.58 -12.88 -10.23
C GLN A 127 11.51 -13.82 -11.44
N PRO A 128 12.42 -14.81 -11.57
CA PRO A 128 12.28 -15.80 -12.61
C PRO A 128 10.95 -16.49 -12.35
N HIS A 129 10.08 -16.45 -13.36
CA HIS A 129 8.93 -17.34 -13.42
C HIS A 129 9.46 -18.77 -13.28
N PRO A 130 9.00 -19.59 -12.33
CA PRO A 130 9.34 -21.00 -12.34
C PRO A 130 8.62 -21.63 -13.52
N ASP A 131 9.35 -21.84 -14.62
CA ASP A 131 8.86 -22.60 -15.76
C ASP A 131 8.54 -24.04 -15.33
N PRO A 132 7.43 -24.67 -15.75
CA PRO A 132 6.98 -25.95 -15.19
C PRO A 132 7.67 -27.22 -15.71
N LEU A 133 8.83 -27.16 -16.39
CA LEU A 133 9.31 -28.30 -17.19
C LEU A 133 10.73 -28.80 -16.88
N THR A 134 11.12 -28.88 -15.61
CA THR A 134 12.35 -29.62 -15.25
C THR A 134 12.14 -30.47 -13.99
N PRO A 135 12.27 -31.82 -14.07
CA PRO A 135 12.17 -32.66 -12.88
C PRO A 135 13.42 -32.45 -11.98
N PRO A 136 13.25 -32.34 -10.65
CA PRO A 136 14.35 -32.03 -9.75
C PRO A 136 15.20 -33.27 -9.45
N VAL A 137 16.51 -33.15 -9.67
CA VAL A 137 17.51 -34.06 -9.09
C VAL A 137 17.52 -33.85 -7.58
N SER A 138 17.17 -34.91 -6.86
CA SER A 138 17.25 -35.02 -5.40
C SER A 138 18.65 -34.71 -4.88
N LYS A 139 18.77 -33.71 -4.00
CA LYS A 139 19.76 -33.70 -2.91
C LYS A 139 19.09 -33.24 -1.62
N SER A 140 19.04 -34.19 -0.69
CA SER A 140 18.60 -34.10 0.69
C SER A 140 19.45 -33.14 1.53
N ALA A 141 18.79 -32.35 2.39
CA ALA A 141 19.05 -32.20 3.83
C ALA A 141 18.76 -30.76 4.32
N GLY A 142 17.90 -30.64 5.34
CA GLY A 142 17.81 -29.44 6.20
C GLY A 142 16.47 -28.70 6.17
N ALA A 143 15.44 -29.28 6.77
CA ALA A 143 14.14 -28.66 6.96
C ALA A 143 14.17 -27.43 7.90
N ARG A 144 13.48 -26.36 7.53
CA ARG A 144 12.61 -25.62 8.46
C ARG A 144 11.47 -24.92 7.70
N THR A 145 10.36 -25.63 7.60
CA THR A 145 9.07 -25.19 7.08
C THR A 145 8.42 -24.14 7.99
N ARG A 146 7.84 -23.10 7.40
CA ARG A 146 6.67 -22.40 7.96
C ARG A 146 5.65 -22.29 6.83
N GLU A 147 4.76 -23.26 6.79
CA GLU A 147 3.59 -23.30 5.93
C GLU A 147 2.42 -22.68 6.70
N TRP A 148 1.73 -21.72 6.10
CA TRP A 148 0.43 -21.24 6.58
C TRP A 148 -0.65 -22.08 5.91
N SER A 149 -1.09 -23.14 6.57
CA SER A 149 -2.26 -23.91 6.14
C SER A 149 -3.52 -23.34 6.79
N LEU A 150 -4.36 -22.69 5.98
CA LEU A 150 -5.73 -22.33 6.29
C LEU A 150 -6.55 -23.61 6.45
N GLY A 151 -7.08 -23.83 7.65
CA GLY A 151 -8.09 -24.85 7.88
C GLY A 151 -9.35 -24.53 7.08
N SER A 152 -9.65 -25.36 6.08
CA SER A 152 -10.99 -25.46 5.52
C SER A 152 -11.72 -26.57 6.27
N GLY A 153 -12.58 -26.17 7.21
CA GLY A 153 -13.54 -27.07 7.84
C GLY A 153 -14.65 -27.37 6.84
N GLU A 154 -14.63 -28.57 6.27
CA GLU A 154 -15.76 -29.08 5.51
C GLU A 154 -16.53 -30.09 6.37
N ASN A 155 -17.73 -29.66 6.73
CA ASN A 155 -18.71 -30.37 7.54
C ASN A 155 -19.32 -31.51 6.70
N LYS A 156 -19.19 -32.77 7.13
CA LYS A 156 -19.98 -33.89 6.57
C LYS A 156 -20.69 -34.66 7.68
N ASN A 157 -21.99 -34.38 7.73
CA ASN A 157 -23.00 -35.09 8.47
C ASN A 157 -23.61 -36.17 7.54
N THR A 158 -23.48 -37.45 7.88
CA THR A 158 -24.29 -38.64 7.49
C THR A 158 -23.51 -39.86 8.01
N GLY A 159 -23.97 -40.75 8.89
CA GLY A 159 -25.30 -41.38 8.94
C GLY A 159 -25.24 -42.72 8.20
N TRP A 160 -25.45 -43.81 8.96
CA TRP A 160 -25.71 -45.23 8.57
C TRP A 160 -24.49 -46.17 8.43
N GLY A 161 -24.55 -47.28 9.17
CA GLY A 161 -23.65 -48.43 9.16
C GLY A 161 -23.63 -49.14 10.50
#